data_AF-A0A958NCA3-F1
#
_entry.id   AF-A0A958NCA3-F1
#
_cell.length_a   1.000
_cell.length_b   1.000
_cell.length_c   1.000
_cell.angle_alpha   90.00
_cell.angle_beta   90.00
_cell.angle_gamma   90.00
#
_symmetry.space_group_name_H-M   'P 1'
#
loop_
_entity.id
_entity.type
_entity.pdbx_description
1 polymer ?
#
loop_
_entity_poly.entity_id
_entity_poly.type
_entity_poly.pdbx_seq_one_letter_code
_entity_poly.pdbx_strand_id
1 'polypeptide(L)'
;LIYPGIFGGVVDKSASILGFCKSLDVYLEKIFINKKFFNNLEKNGRQFQNLLHQLGLGGDSVDATRLLSQLQLSSVFDVSQFPFHKLKLIADEILSGRMLRHRFKSIDGLRAWGLILVLYSRKVIPNQSALVPFEGLSDIAIADIGKRMMILQDLRNPAAHRQTVFDMGAVVTVRKEVFSLLHLLTPKS
;
A
#
# COMPACT_ATOMS: atom_id res chain seq x y z
N LEU A 1 12.12 -2.14 28.36
CA LEU A 1 11.09 -2.02 29.43
C LEU A 1 9.88 -2.84 29.04
N ILE A 2 9.80 -4.08 29.53
CA ILE A 2 8.64 -4.96 29.38
C ILE A 2 8.16 -5.23 30.81
N TYR A 3 6.99 -4.68 31.16
CA TYR A 3 6.27 -5.05 32.39
C TYR A 3 5.15 -6.02 31.99
N PRO A 4 5.31 -7.34 32.16
CA PRO A 4 4.28 -8.30 31.77
C PRO A 4 3.16 -8.46 32.82
N GLY A 5 3.30 -7.87 34.01
CA GLY A 5 2.43 -8.18 35.16
C GLY A 5 1.23 -7.26 35.41
N ILE A 6 1.13 -6.11 34.75
CA ILE A 6 0.10 -5.09 35.10
C ILE A 6 -1.16 -5.22 34.24
N PHE A 7 -1.06 -5.79 33.04
CA PHE A 7 -2.21 -5.97 32.16
C PHE A 7 -2.52 -7.46 32.06
N GLY A 8 -3.49 -7.93 32.84
CA GLY A 8 -4.00 -9.30 32.75
C GLY A 8 -4.43 -9.67 31.32
N GLY A 9 -4.62 -10.96 31.05
CA GLY A 9 -4.95 -11.52 29.73
C GLY A 9 -6.26 -11.03 29.08
N VAL A 10 -6.90 -10.00 29.63
CA VAL A 10 -8.19 -9.42 29.24
C VAL A 10 -8.05 -8.00 28.66
N VAL A 11 -6.82 -7.44 28.59
CA VAL A 11 -6.62 -6.07 28.08
C VAL A 11 -6.47 -6.05 26.57
N ASP A 12 -7.41 -5.38 25.90
CA ASP A 12 -7.39 -5.19 24.45
C ASP A 12 -6.06 -4.56 23.98
N LYS A 13 -5.38 -5.27 23.09
CA LYS A 13 -4.11 -4.87 22.50
C LYS A 13 -4.24 -4.17 21.15
N SER A 14 -5.46 -3.78 20.76
CA SER A 14 -5.74 -3.01 19.55
C SER A 14 -4.81 -1.80 19.39
N ALA A 15 -4.54 -1.06 20.48
CA ALA A 15 -3.64 0.09 20.45
C ALA A 15 -2.20 -0.28 19.99
N SER A 16 -1.70 -1.45 20.37
CA SER A 16 -0.39 -1.94 19.93
C SER A 16 -0.39 -2.31 18.45
N ILE A 17 -1.44 -3.00 17.98
CA ILE A 17 -1.61 -3.34 16.55
C ILE A 17 -1.64 -2.06 15.71
N LEU A 18 -2.43 -1.06 16.12
CA LEU A 18 -2.51 0.25 15.48
C LEU A 18 -1.16 0.96 15.44
N GLY A 19 -0.41 0.94 16.55
CA GLY A 19 0.91 1.56 16.65
C GLY A 19 1.95 0.95 15.68
N PHE A 20 1.99 -0.37 15.57
CA PHE A 20 2.89 -1.05 14.64
C PHE A 20 2.53 -0.76 13.17
N CYS A 21 1.25 -0.89 12.81
CA CYS A 21 0.80 -0.60 11.45
C CYS A 21 1.07 0.87 11.07
N LYS A 22 0.81 1.80 12.00
CA LYS A 22 1.06 3.24 11.76
C LYS A 22 2.55 3.55 11.57
N SER A 23 3.44 2.79 12.19
CA SER A 23 4.89 2.97 12.03
C SER A 23 5.33 2.64 10.61
N LEU A 24 4.79 1.57 10.01
CA LEU A 24 5.02 1.24 8.60
C LEU A 24 4.46 2.33 7.67
N ASP A 25 3.25 2.82 7.96
CA ASP A 25 2.64 3.91 7.19
C ASP A 25 3.49 5.19 7.20
N VAL A 26 3.97 5.59 8.38
CA VAL A 26 4.81 6.79 8.53
C VAL A 26 6.14 6.61 7.80
N TYR A 27 6.73 5.42 7.85
CA TYR A 27 7.95 5.11 7.11
C TYR A 27 7.75 5.26 5.60
N LEU A 28 6.72 4.62 5.05
CA LEU A 28 6.40 4.69 3.62
C LEU A 28 6.09 6.11 3.17
N GLU A 29 5.33 6.85 3.98
CA GLU A 29 5.01 8.25 3.71
C GLU A 29 6.28 9.10 3.61
N LYS A 30 7.16 9.01 4.62
CA LYS A 30 8.37 9.83 4.69
C LYS A 30 9.42 9.47 3.65
N ILE A 31 9.63 8.18 3.41
CA ILE A 31 10.73 7.70 2.58
C ILE A 31 10.33 7.63 1.12
N PHE A 32 9.16 7.06 0.82
CA PHE A 32 8.77 6.81 -0.56
C PHE A 32 7.82 7.88 -1.09
N ILE A 33 6.74 8.15 -0.36
CA ILE A 33 5.65 8.95 -0.93
C ILE A 33 6.06 10.41 -1.11
N ASN A 34 6.59 11.02 -0.04
CA ASN A 34 6.98 12.44 -0.08
C ASN A 34 8.23 12.70 -0.93
N LYS A 35 9.18 11.76 -0.98
CA LYS A 35 10.44 11.96 -1.71
C LYS A 35 10.42 11.49 -3.16
N LYS A 36 9.74 10.38 -3.46
CA LYS A 36 9.76 9.77 -4.80
C LYS A 36 8.42 9.96 -5.52
N PHE A 37 7.32 9.53 -4.92
CA PHE A 37 6.02 9.52 -5.60
C PHE A 37 5.56 10.92 -6.00
N PHE A 38 5.46 11.86 -5.05
CA PHE A 38 4.94 13.19 -5.36
C PHE A 38 5.81 13.99 -6.31
N ASN A 39 7.12 13.93 -6.13
CA ASN A 39 8.07 14.60 -7.03
C ASN A 39 7.91 14.10 -8.47
N ASN A 40 7.65 12.80 -8.68
CA ASN A 40 7.37 12.27 -10.01
C ASN A 40 5.96 12.60 -10.50
N LEU A 41 4.95 12.57 -9.63
CA LEU A 41 3.57 12.91 -9.98
C LEU A 41 3.44 14.38 -10.44
N GLU A 42 4.15 15.30 -9.79
CA GLU A 42 4.20 16.71 -10.20
C GLU A 42 4.87 16.90 -11.56
N LYS A 43 6.01 16.24 -11.78
CA LYS A 43 6.79 16.36 -13.02
C LYS A 43 6.11 15.67 -14.21
N ASN A 44 5.49 14.52 -13.96
CA ASN A 44 5.00 13.60 -14.97
C ASN A 44 3.49 13.38 -14.91
N GLY A 45 2.72 14.29 -14.30
CA GLY A 45 1.29 14.09 -14.03
C GLY A 45 0.45 13.65 -15.22
N ARG A 46 0.72 14.18 -16.42
CA ARG A 46 0.06 13.74 -17.67
C ARG A 46 0.34 12.28 -18.02
N GLN A 47 1.58 11.82 -17.82
CA GLN A 47 1.95 10.42 -18.06
C GLN A 47 1.23 9.49 -17.08
N PHE A 48 1.10 9.91 -15.81
CA PHE A 48 0.28 9.18 -14.83
C PHE A 48 -1.18 9.08 -15.28
N GLN A 49 -1.79 10.19 -15.71
CA GLN A 49 -3.19 10.19 -16.16
C GLN A 49 -3.38 9.29 -17.38
N ASN A 50 -2.51 9.38 -18.38
CA ASN A 50 -2.55 8.53 -19.57
C ASN A 50 -2.46 7.04 -19.21
N LEU A 51 -1.56 6.69 -18.29
CA LEU A 51 -1.38 5.33 -17.82
C LEU A 51 -2.63 4.80 -17.11
N LEU A 52 -3.25 5.61 -16.26
CA LEU A 52 -4.51 5.24 -15.59
C LEU A 52 -5.66 5.06 -16.60
N HIS A 53 -5.73 5.88 -17.64
CA HIS A 53 -6.71 5.70 -18.72
C HIS A 53 -6.46 4.41 -19.51
N GLN A 54 -5.22 4.07 -19.84
CA GLN A 54 -4.88 2.81 -20.52
C GLN A 54 -5.23 1.57 -19.69
N LEU A 55 -5.06 1.65 -18.38
CA LEU A 55 -5.50 0.63 -17.44
C LEU A 55 -7.03 0.55 -17.32
N GLY A 56 -7.77 1.49 -17.91
CA GLY A 56 -9.24 1.57 -17.81
C GLY A 56 -9.73 2.02 -16.43
N LEU A 57 -8.87 2.64 -15.63
CA LEU A 57 -9.22 3.11 -14.28
C LEU A 57 -9.98 4.44 -14.28
N GLY A 58 -10.16 5.07 -15.44
CA GLY A 58 -10.95 6.29 -15.59
C GLY A 58 -12.46 6.07 -15.74
N GLY A 59 -12.93 4.84 -15.97
CA GLY A 59 -14.36 4.53 -16.15
C GLY A 59 -15.10 4.25 -14.84
N ASP A 60 -16.43 4.07 -14.93
CA ASP A 60 -17.30 3.79 -13.78
C ASP A 60 -17.12 2.38 -13.21
N SER A 61 -16.60 1.45 -14.02
CA SER A 61 -16.33 0.07 -13.61
C SER A 61 -14.91 -0.36 -14.00
N VAL A 62 -14.33 -1.24 -13.18
CA VAL A 62 -12.99 -1.79 -13.40
C VAL A 62 -13.13 -3.25 -13.82
N ASP A 63 -12.68 -3.57 -15.04
CA ASP A 63 -12.49 -4.96 -15.47
C ASP A 63 -11.30 -5.57 -14.71
N ALA A 64 -11.62 -6.28 -13.63
CA ALA A 64 -10.65 -6.81 -12.67
C ALA A 64 -9.70 -7.84 -13.29
N THR A 65 -10.22 -8.74 -14.12
CA THR A 65 -9.43 -9.81 -14.76
C THR A 65 -8.45 -9.21 -15.77
N ARG A 66 -8.94 -8.31 -16.64
CA ARG A 66 -8.10 -7.62 -17.61
C ARG A 66 -7.01 -6.81 -16.92
N LEU A 67 -7.37 -6.09 -15.86
CA LEU A 67 -6.43 -5.24 -15.14
C LEU A 67 -5.31 -6.05 -14.47
N LEU A 68 -5.63 -7.17 -13.80
CA LEU A 68 -4.59 -8.04 -13.22
C LEU A 68 -3.66 -8.60 -14.30
N SER A 69 -4.19 -8.98 -15.45
CA SER A 69 -3.40 -9.45 -16.59
C SER A 69 -2.48 -8.34 -17.12
N GLN A 70 -2.98 -7.11 -17.28
CA GLN A 70 -2.19 -5.97 -17.76
C GLN A 70 -1.08 -5.58 -16.78
N LEU A 71 -1.32 -5.71 -15.48
CA LEU A 71 -0.33 -5.48 -14.44
C LEU A 71 0.64 -6.66 -14.25
N GLN A 72 0.42 -7.79 -14.96
CA GLN A 72 1.16 -9.05 -14.80
C GLN A 72 1.13 -9.60 -13.36
N LEU A 73 -0.01 -9.44 -12.70
CA LEU A 73 -0.22 -9.82 -11.29
C LEU A 73 -1.03 -11.10 -11.11
N SER A 74 -1.48 -11.72 -12.21
CA SER A 74 -2.33 -12.92 -12.19
C SER A 74 -1.68 -14.15 -11.54
N SER A 75 -0.36 -14.19 -11.39
CA SER A 75 0.35 -15.26 -10.67
C SER A 75 0.48 -15.01 -9.16
N VAL A 76 0.14 -13.80 -8.68
CA VAL A 76 0.33 -13.39 -7.29
C VAL A 76 -1.01 -13.13 -6.59
N PHE A 77 -2.00 -12.63 -7.34
CA PHE A 77 -3.31 -12.26 -6.84
C PHE A 77 -4.43 -12.90 -7.63
N ASP A 78 -5.41 -13.41 -6.89
CA ASP A 78 -6.75 -13.65 -7.42
C ASP A 78 -7.54 -12.34 -7.48
N VAL A 79 -8.56 -12.30 -8.35
CA VAL A 79 -9.48 -11.16 -8.47
C VAL A 79 -10.14 -10.80 -7.12
N SER A 80 -10.45 -11.78 -6.28
CA SER A 80 -11.05 -11.50 -4.95
C SER A 80 -10.06 -10.90 -3.96
N GLN A 81 -8.75 -11.09 -4.18
CA GLN A 81 -7.70 -10.67 -3.26
C GLN A 81 -7.12 -9.31 -3.62
N PHE A 82 -7.28 -8.86 -4.87
CA PHE A 82 -6.70 -7.60 -5.30
C PHE A 82 -7.62 -6.42 -4.94
N PRO A 83 -7.10 -5.33 -4.33
CA PRO A 83 -7.93 -4.27 -3.75
C PRO A 83 -8.34 -3.22 -4.80
N PHE A 84 -9.13 -3.64 -5.78
CA PHE A 84 -9.58 -2.81 -6.91
C PHE A 84 -10.25 -1.50 -6.49
N HIS A 85 -11.03 -1.52 -5.41
CA HIS A 85 -11.68 -0.32 -4.88
C HIS A 85 -10.65 0.75 -4.44
N LYS A 86 -9.61 0.35 -3.69
CA LYS A 86 -8.57 1.29 -3.24
C LYS A 86 -7.77 1.83 -4.41
N LEU A 87 -7.53 0.97 -5.38
CA LEU A 87 -6.92 1.35 -6.63
C LEU A 87 -7.75 2.41 -7.37
N LYS A 88 -9.05 2.17 -7.56
CA LYS A 88 -9.95 3.12 -8.21
C LYS A 88 -9.96 4.48 -7.50
N LEU A 89 -10.04 4.51 -6.17
CA LEU A 89 -9.95 5.75 -5.39
C LEU A 89 -8.67 6.55 -5.67
N ILE A 90 -7.53 5.87 -5.77
CA ILE A 90 -6.23 6.51 -6.03
C ILE A 90 -6.16 7.03 -7.47
N ALA A 91 -6.66 6.25 -8.41
CA ALA A 91 -6.75 6.67 -9.81
C ALA A 91 -7.62 7.93 -9.93
N ASP A 92 -8.78 7.96 -9.28
CA ASP A 92 -9.69 9.12 -9.31
C ASP A 92 -9.06 10.37 -8.65
N GLU A 93 -8.31 10.21 -7.56
CA GLU A 93 -7.55 11.30 -6.93
C GLU A 93 -6.47 11.88 -7.85
N ILE A 94 -5.78 11.03 -8.62
CA ILE A 94 -4.76 11.44 -9.59
C ILE A 94 -5.41 12.09 -10.82
N LEU A 95 -6.44 11.47 -11.39
CA LEU A 95 -7.17 11.97 -12.56
C LEU A 95 -7.83 13.32 -12.29
N SER A 96 -8.42 13.51 -11.11
CA SER A 96 -9.01 14.80 -10.69
C SER A 96 -7.97 15.85 -10.26
N GLY A 97 -6.69 15.48 -10.15
CA GLY A 97 -5.61 16.32 -9.64
C GLY A 97 -5.72 16.65 -8.14
N ARG A 98 -6.71 16.09 -7.42
CA ARG A 98 -6.89 16.31 -5.97
C ARG A 98 -5.71 15.78 -5.16
N MET A 99 -5.08 14.70 -5.62
CA MET A 99 -3.89 14.11 -5.01
C MET A 99 -2.76 15.13 -4.78
N LEU A 100 -2.54 16.07 -5.72
CA LEU A 100 -1.49 17.08 -5.61
C LEU A 100 -1.86 18.23 -4.66
N ARG A 101 -3.16 18.55 -4.56
CA ARG A 101 -3.70 19.64 -3.72
C ARG A 101 -3.86 19.22 -2.25
N HIS A 102 -4.23 17.96 -2.00
CA HIS A 102 -4.56 17.44 -0.67
C HIS A 102 -3.71 16.22 -0.30
N ARG A 103 -2.41 16.31 -0.55
CA ARG A 103 -1.43 15.22 -0.41
C ARG A 103 -1.65 14.34 0.82
N PHE A 104 -1.63 14.92 2.01
CA PHE A 104 -1.75 14.19 3.27
C PHE A 104 -3.09 13.45 3.41
N LYS A 105 -4.18 14.05 2.94
CA LYS A 105 -5.54 13.51 3.05
C LYS A 105 -5.79 12.42 2.01
N SER A 106 -5.35 12.63 0.76
CA SER A 106 -5.51 11.65 -0.33
C SER A 106 -4.67 10.39 -0.11
N ILE A 107 -3.65 10.47 0.74
CA ILE A 107 -2.77 9.34 1.06
C ILE A 107 -3.24 8.60 2.32
N ASP A 108 -3.87 9.26 3.30
CA ASP A 108 -4.32 8.60 4.53
C ASP A 108 -5.29 7.43 4.23
N GLY A 109 -4.92 6.21 4.61
CA GLY A 109 -5.66 4.97 4.29
C GLY A 109 -5.40 4.34 2.90
N LEU A 110 -4.71 5.05 2.00
CA LEU A 110 -4.41 4.61 0.62
C LEU A 110 -2.90 4.38 0.36
N ARG A 111 -2.05 4.65 1.36
CA ARG A 111 -0.57 4.74 1.32
C ARG A 111 0.14 3.57 0.65
N ALA A 112 -0.22 2.35 1.06
CA ALA A 112 0.35 1.12 0.52
C ALA A 112 -0.05 0.88 -0.94
N TRP A 113 -1.32 1.15 -1.24
CA TRP A 113 -2.02 0.69 -2.43
C TRP A 113 -1.71 1.52 -3.67
N GLY A 114 -1.52 2.82 -3.49
CA GLY A 114 -1.19 3.73 -4.58
C GLY A 114 0.24 3.55 -5.07
N LEU A 115 1.13 3.17 -4.16
CA LEU A 115 2.49 2.78 -4.48
C LEU A 115 2.53 1.58 -5.42
N ILE A 116 1.83 0.51 -5.03
CA ILE A 116 1.80 -0.78 -5.69
C ILE A 116 1.34 -0.60 -7.14
N LEU A 117 0.22 0.11 -7.36
CA LEU A 117 -0.26 0.36 -8.72
C LEU A 117 0.78 1.05 -9.60
N VAL A 118 1.34 2.14 -9.11
CA VAL A 118 2.27 2.98 -9.86
C VAL A 118 3.54 2.19 -10.20
N LEU A 119 3.92 1.26 -9.32
CA LEU A 119 5.04 0.35 -9.54
C LEU A 119 4.73 -0.71 -10.61
N TYR A 120 3.54 -1.35 -10.62
CA TYR A 120 3.18 -2.35 -11.65
C TYR A 120 2.85 -1.75 -13.00
N SER A 121 2.37 -0.51 -13.01
CA SER A 121 1.99 0.18 -14.22
C SER A 121 3.20 0.44 -15.16
N ARG A 122 4.44 0.21 -14.68
CA ARG A 122 5.69 0.24 -15.46
C ARG A 122 5.73 -0.69 -16.66
N LYS A 123 4.96 -1.79 -16.64
CA LYS A 123 4.95 -2.82 -17.71
C LYS A 123 3.80 -2.68 -18.70
N VAL A 124 2.90 -1.74 -18.45
CA VAL A 124 1.71 -1.52 -19.29
C VAL A 124 2.09 -0.85 -20.60
N ILE A 125 3.15 -0.03 -20.59
CA ILE A 125 3.65 0.67 -21.76
C ILE A 125 4.98 0.02 -22.19
N PRO A 126 5.03 -0.64 -23.36
CA PRO A 126 6.26 -1.22 -23.89
C PRO A 126 7.37 -0.15 -24.00
N ASN A 127 8.59 -0.51 -23.59
CA ASN A 127 9.79 0.35 -23.65
C ASN A 127 9.76 1.61 -22.76
N GLN A 128 8.84 1.72 -21.80
CA GLN A 128 8.82 2.82 -20.84
C GLN A 128 9.41 2.39 -19.48
N SER A 129 10.23 3.25 -18.88
CA SER A 129 10.71 3.07 -17.50
C SER A 129 9.57 3.30 -16.49
N ALA A 130 9.69 2.70 -15.31
CA ALA A 130 8.74 2.94 -14.23
C ALA A 130 8.64 4.44 -13.90
N LEU A 131 7.42 4.98 -13.85
CA LEU A 131 7.20 6.38 -13.46
C LEU A 131 7.71 6.68 -12.04
N VAL A 132 7.76 5.67 -11.18
CA VAL A 132 8.42 5.75 -9.86
C VAL A 132 9.22 4.46 -9.63
N PRO A 133 10.56 4.49 -9.69
CA PRO A 133 11.36 3.29 -9.47
C PRO A 133 11.53 2.94 -7.98
N PHE A 134 11.35 1.66 -7.65
CA PHE A 134 11.85 1.05 -6.42
C PHE A 134 13.17 0.34 -6.73
N GLU A 135 14.28 0.96 -6.35
CA GLU A 135 15.61 0.40 -6.58
C GLU A 135 15.81 -0.86 -5.73
N GLY A 136 16.44 -1.88 -6.31
CA GLY A 136 16.82 -3.09 -5.59
C GLY A 136 15.71 -4.12 -5.35
N LEU A 137 14.46 -3.87 -5.79
CA LEU A 137 13.34 -4.82 -5.66
C LEU A 137 12.78 -5.24 -7.02
N SER A 138 12.49 -6.54 -7.17
CA SER A 138 11.79 -7.09 -8.33
C SER A 138 10.29 -6.78 -8.27
N ASP A 139 9.59 -6.89 -9.42
CA ASP A 139 8.12 -6.77 -9.46
C ASP A 139 7.44 -7.74 -8.49
N ILE A 140 7.92 -8.98 -8.44
CA ILE A 140 7.34 -10.01 -7.59
C ILE A 140 7.53 -9.65 -6.12
N ALA A 141 8.70 -9.13 -5.74
CA ALA A 141 8.97 -8.70 -4.37
C ALA A 141 8.08 -7.53 -3.94
N ILE A 142 7.84 -6.56 -4.82
CA ILE A 142 6.91 -5.46 -4.56
C ILE A 142 5.48 -6.00 -4.37
N ALA A 143 5.13 -7.11 -5.02
CA ALA A 143 3.74 -7.62 -5.07
C ALA A 143 3.46 -8.35 -3.78
N ASP A 144 4.45 -9.13 -3.35
CA ASP A 144 4.47 -9.78 -2.05
C ASP A 144 4.41 -8.76 -0.91
N ILE A 145 5.23 -7.70 -0.96
CA ILE A 145 5.13 -6.58 0.02
C ILE A 145 3.70 -6.02 0.03
N GLY A 146 3.12 -5.80 -1.14
CA GLY A 146 1.73 -5.35 -1.24
C GLY A 146 0.74 -6.29 -0.59
N LYS A 147 0.83 -7.60 -0.89
CA LYS A 147 -0.01 -8.65 -0.30
C LYS A 147 0.10 -8.66 1.22
N ARG A 148 1.31 -8.58 1.74
CA ARG A 148 1.61 -8.54 3.18
C ARG A 148 1.04 -7.28 3.85
N MET A 149 1.09 -6.15 3.16
CA MET A 149 0.41 -4.92 3.60
C MET A 149 -1.13 -5.04 3.57
N MET A 150 -1.74 -5.86 2.70
CA MET A 150 -3.18 -6.19 2.74
C MET A 150 -3.51 -6.77 4.10
N ILE A 151 -2.78 -7.80 4.48
CA ILE A 151 -3.02 -8.61 5.66
C ILE A 151 -2.90 -7.72 6.90
N LEU A 152 -1.89 -6.85 6.94
CA LEU A 152 -1.75 -5.87 8.03
C LEU A 152 -2.93 -4.89 8.08
N GLN A 153 -3.44 -4.42 6.94
CA GLN A 153 -4.60 -3.54 6.92
C GLN A 153 -5.88 -4.24 7.41
N ASP A 154 -6.08 -5.49 7.00
CA ASP A 154 -7.24 -6.28 7.39
C ASP A 154 -7.23 -6.59 8.89
N LEU A 155 -6.04 -6.73 9.49
CA LEU A 155 -5.88 -6.81 10.95
C LEU A 155 -6.06 -5.46 11.65
N ARG A 156 -5.59 -4.37 11.01
CA ARG A 156 -5.67 -3.00 11.53
C ARG A 156 -7.10 -2.48 11.59
N ASN A 157 -7.96 -2.83 10.63
CA ASN A 157 -9.32 -2.30 10.54
C ASN A 157 -10.19 -2.69 11.76
N PRO A 158 -10.32 -3.98 12.15
CA PRO A 158 -11.03 -4.36 13.36
C PRO A 158 -10.45 -3.73 14.63
N ALA A 159 -9.12 -3.60 14.71
CA ALA A 159 -8.44 -2.91 15.83
C ALA A 159 -8.81 -1.42 15.91
N ALA A 160 -8.91 -0.74 14.77
CA ALA A 160 -9.29 0.67 14.70
C ALA A 160 -10.76 0.89 15.11
N HIS A 161 -11.63 -0.03 14.73
CA HIS A 161 -13.06 0.02 15.05
C HIS A 161 -13.41 -0.61 16.39
N ARG A 162 -12.42 -1.11 17.15
CA ARG A 162 -12.59 -1.83 18.43
C ARG A 162 -13.59 -2.99 18.34
N GLN A 163 -13.64 -3.64 17.17
CA GLN A 163 -14.60 -4.70 16.88
C GLN A 163 -14.15 -6.07 17.39
N THR A 164 -12.90 -6.21 17.84
CA THR A 164 -12.36 -7.48 18.33
C THR A 164 -11.33 -7.27 19.44
N VAL A 165 -11.21 -8.26 20.32
CA VAL A 165 -10.14 -8.31 21.33
C VAL A 165 -8.93 -9.01 20.72
N PHE A 166 -7.76 -8.40 20.82
CA PHE A 166 -6.50 -9.00 20.36
C PHE A 166 -5.70 -9.56 21.53
N ASP A 167 -5.22 -10.79 21.36
CA ASP A 167 -4.27 -11.41 22.29
C ASP A 167 -2.82 -10.96 22.01
N MET A 168 -1.91 -11.36 22.91
CA MET A 168 -0.48 -11.06 22.74
C MET A 168 0.16 -11.81 21.57
N GLY A 169 -0.40 -12.95 21.14
CA GLY A 169 0.09 -13.70 19.98
C GLY A 169 -0.08 -12.90 18.69
N ALA A 170 -1.26 -12.34 18.47
CA ALA A 170 -1.57 -11.47 17.35
C ALA A 170 -0.64 -10.24 17.31
N VAL A 171 -0.37 -9.63 18.47
CA VAL A 171 0.57 -8.50 18.58
C VAL A 171 1.98 -8.90 18.16
N VAL A 172 2.47 -10.07 18.61
CA VAL A 172 3.80 -10.55 18.24
C VAL A 172 3.90 -10.83 16.75
N THR A 173 2.87 -11.42 16.15
CA THR A 173 2.81 -11.68 14.70
C THR A 173 2.84 -10.39 13.90
N VAL A 174 1.97 -9.43 14.20
CA VAL A 174 1.95 -8.11 13.53
C VAL A 174 3.27 -7.38 13.70
N ARG A 175 3.87 -7.42 14.90
CA ARG A 175 5.17 -6.81 15.15
C ARG A 175 6.25 -7.40 14.26
N LYS A 176 6.38 -8.74 14.24
CA LYS A 176 7.38 -9.45 13.40
C LYS A 176 7.21 -9.09 11.93
N GLU A 177 5.97 -9.04 11.47
CA GLU A 177 5.63 -8.73 10.09
C GLU A 177 6.00 -7.30 9.71
N VAL A 178 5.65 -6.32 10.55
CA VAL A 178 6.03 -4.92 10.34
C VAL A 178 7.56 -4.75 10.30
N PHE A 179 8.30 -5.37 11.22
CA PHE A 179 9.77 -5.29 11.20
C PHE A 179 10.38 -5.95 9.97
N SER A 180 9.84 -7.09 9.54
CA SER A 180 10.27 -7.76 8.30
C SER A 180 10.06 -6.86 7.08
N LEU A 181 8.89 -6.23 6.95
CA LEU A 181 8.60 -5.29 5.87
C LEU A 181 9.49 -4.05 5.91
N LEU A 182 9.70 -3.47 7.09
CA LEU A 182 10.61 -2.33 7.25
C LEU A 182 12.05 -2.69 6.83
N HIS A 183 12.52 -3.90 7.16
CA HIS A 183 13.84 -4.36 6.74
C HIS A 183 13.95 -4.53 5.22
N LEU A 184 12.90 -5.06 4.56
CA LEU A 184 12.85 -5.19 3.10
C LEU A 184 12.78 -3.84 2.37
N LEU A 185 12.04 -2.89 2.94
CA LEU A 185 11.81 -1.57 2.35
C LEU A 185 12.97 -0.58 2.61
N THR A 186 13.86 -0.91 3.55
CA THR A 186 15.02 -0.07 3.85
C THR A 186 16.13 -0.32 2.83
N PRO A 187 16.57 0.71 2.08
CA PRO A 187 17.69 0.56 1.17
C PRO A 187 18.92 0.03 1.92
N LYS A 188 19.56 -1.00 1.37
CA LYS A 188 20.87 -1.43 1.87
C LYS A 188 21.89 -0.42 1.34
N SER A 189 22.45 0.36 2.25
CA SER A 189 23.60 1.25 2.02
C SER A 189 24.84 0.46 1.62
#